data_AF-A0A6H1KDU9-F1
#
_entry.id   AF-A0A6H1KDU9-F1
#
_cell.length_a   1.000
_cell.length_b   1.000
_cell.length_c   1.000
_cell.angle_alpha   90.00
_cell.angle_beta   90.00
_cell.angle_gamma   90.00
#
_symmetry.space_group_name_H-M   'P 1'
#
loop_
_entity.id
_entity.type
_entity.pdbx_description
1 polymer ?
#
loop_
_entity_poly.entity_id
_entity_poly.type
_entity_poly.pdbx_seq_one_letter_code
_entity_poly.pdbx_strand_id
1 'polypeptide(L)' 'MHASTRRGEPPSADGVTGEIRVPLALYAVDEHRGSVDLVLSRADTASLLASLVEALGAPTHASRPQRPEDAR' A
#
# COMPACT_ATOMS: atom_id res chain seq x y z
N MET A 1 16.04 13.48 0.40
CA MET A 1 15.07 12.95 1.40
C MET A 1 14.21 11.92 0.69
N HIS A 2 13.92 10.78 1.32
CA HIS A 2 13.07 9.73 0.75
C HIS A 2 12.09 9.20 1.80
N ALA A 3 11.01 8.57 1.34
CA ALA A 3 10.03 7.91 2.19
C ALA A 3 10.02 6.41 1.91
N SER A 4 9.82 5.61 2.95
CA SER A 4 9.69 4.16 2.84
C SER A 4 8.53 3.68 3.70
N THR A 5 7.88 2.58 3.32
CA THR A 5 6.82 1.99 4.13
C THR A 5 7.38 1.42 5.42
N ARG A 6 6.61 1.55 6.51
CA ARG A 6 7.02 1.02 7.81
C ARG A 6 6.86 -0.49 7.82
N ARG A 7 7.94 -1.20 8.19
CA ARG A 7 7.94 -2.67 8.26
C ARG A 7 7.03 -3.13 9.40
N GLY A 8 6.13 -4.07 9.10
CA GLY A 8 5.21 -4.65 10.09
C GLY A 8 3.96 -3.81 10.36
N GLU A 9 3.82 -2.66 9.69
CA GLU A 9 2.66 -1.77 9.81
C GLU A 9 1.93 -1.72 8.47
N PRO A 10 0.90 -2.56 8.29
CA PRO A 10 0.18 -2.62 7.02
C PRO A 10 -0.62 -1.33 6.78
N PRO A 11 -0.90 -1.00 5.51
CA PRO A 11 -1.88 0.03 5.19
C PRO A 11 -3.24 -0.28 5.81
N SER A 12 -3.97 0.76 6.20
CA SER A 12 -5.33 0.65 6.72
C SER A 12 -6.29 1.47 5.87
N ALA A 13 -7.57 1.09 5.87
CA ALA A 13 -8.63 1.83 5.20
C ALA A 13 -9.64 2.30 6.24
N ASP A 14 -10.08 3.55 6.11
CA ASP A 14 -11.17 4.11 6.89
C ASP A 14 -12.50 3.69 6.27
N GLY A 15 -13.34 2.99 7.04
CA GLY A 15 -14.63 2.48 6.56
C GLY A 15 -15.71 3.54 6.36
N VAL A 16 -15.52 4.75 6.89
CA VAL A 16 -16.49 5.86 6.80
C VAL A 16 -16.13 6.79 5.64
N THR A 17 -14.85 7.17 5.52
CA THR A 17 -14.40 8.12 4.50
C THR A 17 -13.90 7.42 3.23
N GLY A 18 -13.53 6.14 3.32
CA GLY A 18 -12.88 5.40 2.24
C GLY A 18 -11.43 5.82 2.02
N GLU A 19 -10.85 6.59 2.93
CA GLU A 19 -9.44 6.97 2.90
C GLU A 19 -8.55 5.76 3.17
N ILE A 20 -7.39 5.71 2.51
CA ILE A 20 -6.37 4.70 2.73
C ILE A 20 -5.16 5.38 3.34
N ARG A 21 -4.69 4.84 4.46
CA ARG A 21 -3.54 5.33 5.22
C ARG A 21 -2.39 4.35 5.07
N VAL A 22 -1.28 4.84 4.54
CA VAL A 22 -0.04 4.07 4.38
C VAL A 22 1.00 4.62 5.37
N PRO A 23 1.42 3.86 6.39
CA PRO A 23 2.42 4.31 7.35
C PRO A 23 3.80 4.43 6.68
N LEU A 24 4.36 5.64 6.67
CA LEU A 24 5.67 5.94 6.08
C LEU A 24 6.67 6.38 7.14
N ALA A 25 7.92 6.00 6.92
CA ALA A 25 9.09 6.56 7.58
C ALA A 25 9.84 7.45 6.60
N LEU A 26 10.24 8.63 7.07
CA LEU A 26 11.00 9.62 6.31
C LEU A 26 12.47 9.50 6.64
N TYR A 27 13.31 9.59 5.62
CA TYR A 27 14.76 9.46 5.75
C TYR A 27 15.49 10.58 5.02
N ALA A 28 16.59 11.04 5.62
CA ALA A 28 17.61 11.85 4.97
C ALA A 28 18.91 11.04 5.01
N VAL A 29 19.35 10.50 3.86
CA VAL A 29 20.58 9.69 3.70
C VAL A 29 20.83 8.78 4.90
N ASP A 30 20.10 7.65 4.95
CA ASP A 30 20.14 6.62 6.00
C ASP A 30 19.77 7.07 7.42
N GLU A 31 19.53 8.37 7.65
CA GLU A 31 19.05 8.89 8.93
C GLU A 31 17.52 8.95 8.95
N HIS A 32 16.90 8.30 9.94
CA HIS A 32 15.45 8.42 10.18
C HIS A 32 15.11 9.83 10.67
N ARG A 33 14.15 10.48 10.01
CA ARG A 33 13.73 11.86 10.29
C ARG A 33 12.35 11.95 10.92
N GLY A 34 11.56 10.89 10.84
CA GLY A 34 10.22 10.86 11.42
C GLY A 34 9.30 9.87 10.73
N SER A 35 8.07 9.80 11.23
CA SER A 35 7.04 8.91 10.70
C SER A 35 5.79 9.73 10.39
N VAL A 36 5.13 9.40 9.28
CA VAL A 36 3.93 10.10 8.80
C VAL A 36 3.01 9.11 8.09
N ASP A 37 1.72 9.33 8.17
CA ASP A 37 0.75 8.58 7.36
C ASP A 37 0.57 9.29 6.02
N LEU A 38 0.82 8.58 4.92
CA LEU A 38 0.34 9.01 3.62
C LEU A 38 -1.14 8.65 3.52
N VAL A 39 -1.99 9.67 3.55
CA VAL A 39 -3.44 9.54 3.44
C VAL A 39 -3.85 9.80 2.00
N LEU A 40 -4.54 8.84 1.39
CA LEU A 40 -4.99 8.89 0.02
C LEU A 40 -6.50 8.70 -0.04
N SER A 41 -7.15 9.38 -0.98
CA SER A 41 -8.51 8.99 -1.34
C SER A 41 -8.51 7.62 -2.04
N ARG A 42 -9.68 7.00 -2.13
CA ARG A 42 -9.84 5.75 -2.88
C ARG A 42 -9.46 5.91 -4.36
N ALA A 43 -9.75 7.07 -4.96
CA ALA A 43 -9.41 7.37 -6.34
C ALA A 43 -7.88 7.51 -6.52
N ASP A 44 -7.22 8.27 -5.64
CA ASP A 44 -5.76 8.46 -5.70
C ASP A 44 -5.02 7.14 -5.49
N THR A 45 -5.55 6.28 -4.61
CA THR A 45 -4.96 4.95 -4.38
C THR A 45 -5.07 4.08 -5.62
N ALA A 46 -6.20 4.11 -6.34
CA ALA A 46 -6.36 3.35 -7.57
C ALA A 46 -5.40 3.84 -8.66
N SER A 47 -5.24 5.17 -8.81
CA SER A 47 -4.28 5.76 -9.74
C SER A 47 -2.83 5.40 -9.38
N LEU A 48 -2.46 5.50 -8.10
CA LEU A 48 -1.13 5.13 -7.63
C LEU A 48 -0.84 3.65 -7.88
N LEU A 49 -1.79 2.77 -7.59
CA LEU A 49 -1.65 1.33 -7.84
C LEU A 49 -1.42 1.05 -9.33
N ALA A 50 -2.19 1.68 -10.22
CA ALA A 50 -2.02 1.52 -11.66
C ALA A 50 -0.61 1.94 -12.10
N SER A 51 -0.12 3.09 -11.65
CA SER A 51 1.24 3.57 -11.95
C SER A 51 2.32 2.65 -11.40
N LEU A 52 2.14 2.11 -10.19
CA LEU A 52 3.10 1.17 -9.58
C LEU A 52 3.14 -0.16 -10.32
N VAL A 53 1.99 -0.69 -10.73
CA VAL A 53 1.89 -1.91 -11.53
C VAL A 53 2.64 -1.75 -12.85
N GLU A 54 2.41 -0.63 -13.54
CA GLU A 54 3.10 -0.32 -14.79
C GLU A 54 4.62 -0.20 -14.58
N ALA A 55 5.04 0.57 -13.57
CA ALA A 55 6.46 0.83 -13.30
C ALA A 55 7.23 -0.41 -12.83
N LEU A 56 6.59 -1.29 -12.06
CA LEU A 56 7.21 -2.50 -11.50
C LEU A 56 7.12 -3.69 -12.45
N GLY A 57 6.38 -3.59 -13.55
CA GLY A 57 6.07 -4.72 -14.43
C GLY A 57 5.40 -5.88 -13.67
N ALA A 58 4.79 -5.60 -12.53
CA ALA A 58 4.18 -6.61 -11.69
C ALA A 58 2.90 -7.09 -12.38
N PRO A 59 2.67 -8.41 -12.50
CA PRO A 59 1.34 -8.88 -12.86
C PRO A 59 0.41 -8.34 -11.78
N THR A 60 -0.64 -7.62 -12.19
CA THR A 60 -1.76 -7.31 -11.29
C THR A 60 -2.08 -8.62 -10.56
N HIS A 61 -2.16 -8.59 -9.23
CA HIS A 61 -2.58 -9.73 -8.42
C HIS A 61 -4.06 -10.06 -8.72
N ALA A 62 -4.37 -10.42 -9.97
CA ALA A 62 -5.54 -11.14 -10.35
C ALA A 62 -5.31 -12.58 -9.89
N SER A 63 -6.18 -13.02 -8.99
CA SER A 63 -6.30 -14.39 -8.48
C SER A 63 -5.37 -14.74 -7.32
N ARG A 64 -5.86 -14.45 -6.10
CA ARG A 64 -5.74 -15.44 -5.04
C ARG A 64 -6.44 -16.71 -5.54
N PRO A 65 -5.78 -17.86 -5.71
CA PRO A 65 -6.48 -19.10 -6.03
C PRO A 65 -7.48 -19.37 -4.90
N GLN A 66 -8.77 -19.47 -5.24
CA GLN A 66 -9.79 -19.97 -4.33
C GLN A 66 -9.35 -21.39 -3.94
N ARG A 67 -9.06 -21.59 -2.65
CA ARG A 67 -8.83 -22.92 -2.09
C ARG A 67 -10.11 -23.73 -2.37
N PRO A 68 -10.05 -24.89 -3.04
CA PRO A 68 -11.22 -25.73 -3.20
C PRO A 68 -11.54 -26.33 -1.82
N GLU A 69 -12.44 -25.67 -1.09
CA GLU A 69 -13.08 -26.23 0.10
C GLU A 69 -14.33 -26.97 -0.35
N ASP A 70 -14.13 -28.09 -1.06
CA ASP A 70 -15.19 -29.07 -1.35
C ASP A 70 -14.55 -30.42 -1.68
N ALA A 71 -14.17 -31.16 -0.64
CA ALA A 71 -14.04 -32.61 -0.70
C ALA A 71 -14.48 -33.16 0.66
N ARG A 72 -15.78 -33.41 0.77
CA ARG A 72 -16.36 -34.31 1.77
C ARG A 72 -15.99 -35.75 1.42
#